data_AF-A0AAW9QIW6-F1
#
_entry.id   AF-A0AAW9QIW6-F1
#
_cell.length_a   1.000
_cell.length_b   1.000
_cell.length_c   1.000
_cell.angle_alpha   90.00
_cell.angle_beta   90.00
_cell.angle_gamma   90.00
#
_symmetry.space_group_name_H-M   'P 1'
#
loop_
_entity.id
_entity.type
_entity.pdbx_description
1 polymer ?
#
loop_
_entity_poly.entity_id
_entity_poly.type
_entity_poly.pdbx_seq_one_letter_code
_entity_poly.pdbx_strand_id
1 'polypeptide(L)'
;MVTTVNGTAPRNADKDSRSLPDGMIPALQETLAPGVGDASPLEMSIPDPACIDVKHIATIPPRELTAREFCRRMYGLTGLPEATILEVEIDPDYRKRCIGLLSRVLDLHSQTIRNWGATRYFPNMPPHYRRVLGLYWERGELIVENRRLRRFNA
;
A
#
# COMPACT_ATOMS: atom_id res chain seq x y z
N MET A 1 -32.95 9.19 -54.56
CA MET A 1 -33.40 7.97 -53.88
C MET A 1 -33.27 8.20 -52.36
N VAL A 2 -34.41 8.43 -51.70
CA VAL A 2 -34.87 7.89 -50.38
C VAL A 2 -33.77 7.18 -49.54
N THR A 3 -33.52 7.39 -48.23
CA THR A 3 -34.07 8.20 -47.11
C THR A 3 -33.04 8.24 -45.97
N THR A 4 -33.15 9.26 -45.12
CA THR A 4 -32.58 9.42 -43.77
C THR A 4 -32.87 8.25 -42.82
N VAL A 5 -31.94 7.94 -41.90
CA VAL A 5 -32.29 7.58 -40.50
C VAL A 5 -31.24 8.08 -39.51
N ASN A 6 -31.74 8.81 -38.52
CA ASN A 6 -31.07 9.27 -37.30
C ASN A 6 -30.75 8.09 -36.36
N GLY A 7 -29.62 8.16 -35.67
CA GLY A 7 -29.28 7.27 -34.55
C GLY A 7 -28.94 8.09 -33.31
N THR A 8 -29.94 8.33 -32.48
CA THR A 8 -29.87 8.89 -31.13
C THR A 8 -29.27 7.87 -30.14
N ALA A 9 -28.59 8.38 -29.10
CA ALA A 9 -27.79 7.71 -28.07
C ALA A 9 -28.42 6.50 -27.33
N PRO A 10 -27.65 5.82 -26.46
CA PRO A 10 -27.83 6.18 -25.05
C PRO A 10 -26.53 6.40 -24.25
N ARG A 11 -26.68 7.30 -23.27
CA ARG A 11 -25.87 7.38 -22.04
C ARG A 11 -25.94 6.03 -21.33
N ASN A 12 -24.79 5.42 -21.03
CA ASN A 12 -24.69 4.54 -19.87
C ASN A 12 -23.94 5.30 -18.78
N ALA A 13 -24.75 5.82 -17.86
CA ALA A 13 -24.33 5.98 -16.48
C ALA A 13 -24.31 4.57 -15.89
N ASP A 14 -23.13 4.03 -15.62
CA ASP A 14 -22.99 2.99 -14.59
C ASP A 14 -22.08 3.51 -13.50
N LYS A 15 -22.79 4.05 -12.52
CA LYS A 15 -22.36 4.29 -11.17
C LYS A 15 -22.38 2.92 -10.51
N ASP A 16 -21.26 2.22 -10.54
CA ASP A 16 -21.16 0.98 -9.78
C ASP A 16 -19.89 0.93 -8.93
N SER A 17 -20.14 0.95 -7.62
CA SER A 17 -19.38 0.22 -6.63
C SER A 17 -17.90 0.59 -6.43
N ARG A 18 -17.72 1.56 -5.53
CA ARG A 18 -16.53 1.66 -4.68
C ARG A 18 -16.36 0.36 -3.90
N SER A 19 -15.66 -0.60 -4.48
CA SER A 19 -15.24 -1.80 -3.77
C SER A 19 -13.73 -1.86 -3.83
N LEU A 20 -13.11 -1.58 -2.68
CA LEU A 20 -11.73 -2.00 -2.44
C LEU A 20 -11.64 -3.51 -2.71
N PRO A 21 -10.57 -4.01 -3.34
CA PRO A 21 -10.38 -5.45 -3.44
C PRO A 21 -10.19 -6.02 -2.03
N ASP A 22 -11.24 -6.63 -1.50
CA ASP A 22 -11.16 -7.57 -0.39
C ASP A 22 -10.33 -8.78 -0.86
N GLY A 23 -9.29 -9.13 -0.11
CA GLY A 23 -8.64 -10.44 -0.30
C GLY A 23 -7.12 -10.48 -0.45
N MET A 24 -6.36 -9.41 -0.14
CA MET A 24 -4.90 -9.54 0.06
C MET A 24 -4.53 -9.26 1.50
N ILE A 25 -4.76 -10.26 2.36
CA ILE A 25 -4.26 -10.31 3.74
C ILE A 25 -3.13 -11.34 3.74
N PRO A 26 -1.86 -10.99 4.02
CA PRO A 26 -0.84 -11.99 4.26
C PRO A 26 -1.09 -12.68 5.60
N ALA A 27 -1.07 -14.01 5.57
CA ALA A 27 -1.08 -14.84 6.76
C ALA A 27 0.17 -14.54 7.60
N LEU A 28 -0.03 -14.12 8.85
CA LEU A 28 1.04 -14.10 9.84
C LEU A 28 1.34 -15.56 10.21
N GLN A 29 2.49 -16.08 9.76
CA GLN A 29 3.05 -17.29 10.33
C GLN A 29 3.88 -16.91 11.57
N GLU A 30 3.47 -17.43 12.72
CA GLU A 30 4.30 -17.54 13.92
C GLU A 30 5.47 -18.48 13.62
N THR A 31 6.69 -17.96 13.77
CA THR A 31 7.89 -18.80 13.86
C THR A 31 8.62 -18.43 15.14
N LEU A 32 8.50 -19.29 16.16
CA LEU A 32 9.39 -19.30 17.32
C LEU A 32 10.82 -19.66 16.88
N ALA A 33 11.79 -18.89 17.34
CA ALA A 33 13.17 -19.35 17.55
C ALA A 33 13.72 -18.72 18.82
N PRO A 34 14.45 -19.46 19.68
CA PRO A 34 15.09 -18.94 20.88
C PRO A 34 16.56 -18.57 20.60
N GLY A 35 17.10 -17.57 21.29
CA GLY A 35 18.56 -17.40 21.40
C GLY A 35 19.10 -15.98 21.47
N VAL A 36 19.04 -15.40 22.67
CA VAL A 36 20.06 -14.59 23.39
C VAL A 36 21.01 -13.72 22.56
N GLY A 37 20.84 -12.40 22.73
CA GLY A 37 21.90 -11.40 22.58
C GLY A 37 21.58 -10.21 23.48
N ASP A 38 22.44 -9.98 24.48
CA ASP A 38 22.37 -8.84 25.40
C ASP A 38 22.29 -7.52 24.62
N ALA A 39 21.08 -6.96 24.56
CA ALA A 39 20.86 -5.57 24.27
C ALA A 39 20.22 -4.97 25.52
N SER A 40 20.98 -4.14 26.22
CA SER A 40 20.45 -3.31 27.30
C SER A 40 19.11 -2.70 26.87
N PRO A 41 18.05 -2.81 27.68
CA PRO A 41 16.79 -2.17 27.36
C PRO A 41 17.05 -0.67 27.35
N LEU A 42 17.08 -0.06 26.17
CA LEU A 42 16.64 1.32 26.09
C LEU A 42 15.20 1.27 26.60
N GLU A 43 14.98 1.72 27.82
CA GLU A 43 13.65 2.08 28.28
C GLU A 43 13.08 3.06 27.26
N MET A 44 12.42 2.53 26.24
CA MET A 44 11.33 3.21 25.58
C MET A 44 10.24 3.28 26.64
N SER A 45 10.35 4.30 27.49
CA SER A 45 9.29 4.70 28.39
C SER A 45 8.09 4.96 27.51
N ILE A 46 7.17 3.99 27.47
CA ILE A 46 5.90 4.13 26.76
C ILE A 46 5.18 5.26 27.53
N PRO A 47 4.96 6.44 26.91
CA PRO A 47 4.29 7.52 27.60
C PRO A 47 2.90 7.02 28.01
N ASP A 48 2.54 7.34 29.26
CA ASP A 48 1.25 6.97 29.84
C ASP A 48 0.14 7.35 28.83
N PRO A 49 -0.75 6.43 28.41
CA PRO A 49 -1.73 6.73 27.35
C PRO A 49 -2.64 7.92 27.68
N ALA A 50 -2.74 8.29 28.96
CA ALA A 50 -3.45 9.49 29.42
C ALA A 50 -2.75 10.82 29.11
N CYS A 51 -1.47 10.82 28.71
CA CYS A 51 -0.67 12.03 28.48
C CYS A 51 -0.17 12.20 27.03
N ILE A 52 -0.65 11.40 26.08
CA ILE A 52 -0.36 11.61 24.66
C ILE A 52 -1.13 12.86 24.18
N ASP A 53 -0.47 14.02 24.28
CA ASP A 53 -0.96 15.27 23.69
C ASP A 53 -1.12 15.06 22.18
N VAL A 54 -2.30 15.36 21.64
CA VAL A 54 -2.61 15.27 20.21
C VAL A 54 -1.60 16.08 19.38
N LYS A 55 -0.99 17.12 19.96
CA LYS A 55 0.10 17.89 19.34
C LYS A 55 1.37 17.05 19.14
N HIS A 56 1.67 16.10 20.02
CA HIS A 56 2.82 15.21 19.90
C HIS A 56 2.62 14.20 18.76
N ILE A 57 1.40 13.69 18.56
CA ILE A 57 1.09 12.79 17.43
C ILE A 57 1.30 13.51 16.09
N ALA A 58 0.95 14.80 16.00
CA ALA A 58 1.17 15.62 14.80
C ALA A 58 2.67 15.88 14.49
N THR A 59 3.58 15.59 15.43
CA THR A 59 5.03 15.77 15.23
C THR A 59 5.76 14.52 14.73
N ILE A 60 5.10 13.35 14.70
CA ILE A 60 5.72 12.14 14.17
C ILE A 60 5.72 12.24 12.64
N PRO A 61 6.89 12.35 11.99
CA PRO A 61 6.93 12.43 10.54
C PRO A 61 6.37 11.13 9.96
N PRO A 62 5.40 11.19 9.04
CA PRO A 62 4.84 10.01 8.42
C PRO A 62 5.95 9.23 7.72
N ARG A 63 5.90 7.91 7.83
CA ARG A 63 6.88 7.05 7.19
C ARG A 63 6.92 7.34 5.69
N GLU A 64 8.11 7.39 5.13
CA GLU A 64 8.28 7.47 3.68
C GLU A 64 8.56 6.07 3.13
N LEU A 65 7.88 5.71 2.04
CA LEU A 65 8.09 4.44 1.33
C LEU A 65 8.44 4.71 -0.12
N THR A 66 9.44 4.00 -0.63
CA THR A 66 9.67 3.93 -2.07
C THR A 66 8.55 3.12 -2.74
N ALA A 67 8.36 3.33 -4.05
CA ALA A 67 7.37 2.58 -4.82
C ALA A 67 7.62 1.06 -4.77
N ARG A 68 8.89 0.63 -4.85
CA ARG A 68 9.25 -0.80 -4.76
C ARG A 68 8.90 -1.38 -3.39
N GLU A 69 9.26 -0.70 -2.30
CA GLU A 69 8.92 -1.15 -0.94
C GLU A 69 7.41 -1.23 -0.72
N PHE A 70 6.68 -0.22 -1.18
CA PHE A 70 5.23 -0.20 -1.10
C PHE A 70 4.62 -1.38 -1.86
N CYS A 71 5.02 -1.61 -3.12
CA CYS A 71 4.53 -2.74 -3.90
C CYS A 71 4.87 -4.09 -3.25
N ARG A 72 6.09 -4.27 -2.73
CA ARG A 72 6.48 -5.48 -2.01
C ARG A 72 5.56 -5.76 -0.82
N ARG A 73 5.22 -4.73 -0.04
CA ARG A 73 4.29 -4.87 1.09
C ARG A 73 2.89 -5.23 0.65
N MET A 74 2.36 -4.50 -0.33
CA MET A 74 1.01 -4.72 -0.83
C MET A 74 0.82 -6.10 -1.48
N TYR A 75 1.89 -6.69 -2.02
CA TYR A 75 1.87 -8.05 -2.57
C TYR A 75 2.33 -9.12 -1.59
N GLY A 76 2.51 -8.80 -0.30
CA GLY A 76 2.90 -9.78 0.71
C GLY A 76 4.29 -10.39 0.50
N LEU A 77 5.18 -9.68 -0.20
CA LEU A 77 6.56 -10.12 -0.45
C LEU A 77 7.51 -9.75 0.71
N THR A 78 6.99 -9.05 1.72
CA THR A 78 7.78 -8.66 2.89
C THR A 78 8.03 -9.88 3.77
N GLY A 79 9.29 -10.18 4.07
CA GLY A 79 9.69 -11.37 4.86
C GLY A 79 10.09 -12.59 4.03
N LEU A 80 9.93 -12.53 2.69
CA LEU A 80 10.47 -13.56 1.81
C LEU A 80 11.98 -13.37 1.59
N PRO A 81 12.72 -14.45 1.25
CA PRO A 81 14.10 -14.34 0.82
C PRO A 81 14.24 -13.43 -0.41
N GLU A 82 15.28 -12.60 -0.47
CA GLU A 82 15.47 -11.65 -1.59
C GLU A 82 15.52 -12.35 -2.95
N ALA A 83 16.06 -13.57 -3.04
CA ALA A 83 16.06 -14.36 -4.27
C ALA A 83 14.64 -14.61 -4.79
N THR A 84 13.73 -15.05 -3.93
CA THR A 84 12.31 -15.27 -4.27
C THR A 84 11.61 -13.97 -4.64
N ILE A 85 11.94 -12.87 -3.96
CA ILE A 85 11.38 -11.56 -4.32
C ILE A 85 11.85 -11.15 -5.71
N LEU A 86 13.11 -11.39 -6.04
CA LEU A 86 13.67 -11.07 -7.36
C LEU A 86 13.02 -11.92 -8.47
N GLU A 87 12.74 -13.19 -8.24
CA GLU A 87 11.99 -14.03 -9.19
C GLU A 87 10.62 -13.43 -9.53
N VAL A 88 9.88 -12.99 -8.50
CA VAL A 88 8.59 -12.31 -8.68
C VAL A 88 8.76 -10.96 -9.37
N GLU A 89 9.82 -10.21 -9.08
CA GLU A 89 10.08 -8.89 -9.65
C GLU A 89 10.59 -8.91 -11.10
N ILE A 90 11.13 -10.04 -11.57
CA ILE A 90 11.57 -10.25 -12.95
C ILE A 90 10.39 -10.59 -13.86
N ASP A 91 9.28 -11.07 -13.30
CA ASP A 91 8.04 -11.30 -14.04
C ASP A 91 7.62 -10.04 -14.84
N PRO A 92 7.37 -10.17 -16.16
CA PRO A 92 7.07 -9.03 -17.02
C PRO A 92 5.78 -8.29 -16.64
N ASP A 93 4.85 -8.98 -15.99
CA ASP A 93 3.58 -8.43 -15.53
C ASP A 93 3.67 -7.85 -14.12
N TYR A 94 4.71 -8.16 -13.33
CA TYR A 94 4.93 -7.55 -12.01
C TYR A 94 4.94 -6.02 -12.08
N ARG A 95 5.69 -5.44 -13.04
CA ARG A 95 5.73 -3.99 -13.21
C ARG A 95 4.36 -3.43 -13.62
N LYS A 96 3.62 -4.13 -14.49
CA LYS A 96 2.27 -3.69 -14.90
C LYS A 96 1.32 -3.69 -13.71
N ARG A 97 1.39 -4.71 -12.85
CA ARG A 97 0.64 -4.77 -11.58
C ARG A 97 1.01 -3.62 -10.66
N CYS A 98 2.31 -3.34 -10.48
CA CYS A 98 2.78 -2.20 -9.69
C CYS A 98 2.20 -0.87 -10.21
N ILE A 99 2.21 -0.64 -11.52
CA ILE A 99 1.63 0.56 -12.12
C ILE A 99 0.13 0.67 -11.80
N GLY A 100 -0.61 -0.43 -11.96
CA GLY A 100 -2.04 -0.47 -11.64
C GLY A 100 -2.32 -0.18 -10.16
N LEU A 101 -1.52 -0.75 -9.26
CA LEU A 101 -1.60 -0.50 -7.82
C LEU A 101 -1.33 0.98 -7.49
N LEU A 102 -0.20 1.53 -7.95
CA LEU A 102 0.19 2.91 -7.69
C LEU A 102 -0.81 3.91 -8.29
N SER A 103 -1.32 3.63 -9.49
CA SER A 103 -2.35 4.45 -10.15
C SER A 103 -3.62 4.55 -9.29
N ARG A 104 -4.06 3.45 -8.68
CA ARG A 104 -5.24 3.45 -7.78
C ARG A 104 -4.97 4.12 -6.43
N VAL A 105 -3.80 3.86 -5.85
CA VAL A 105 -3.43 4.38 -4.52
C VAL A 105 -3.22 5.90 -4.55
N LEU A 106 -2.56 6.39 -5.60
CA LEU A 106 -2.19 7.80 -5.72
C LEU A 106 -3.21 8.62 -6.52
N ASP A 107 -4.27 7.97 -7.02
CA ASP A 107 -5.27 8.57 -7.91
C ASP A 107 -4.65 9.27 -9.13
N LEU A 108 -3.69 8.59 -9.76
CA LEU A 108 -2.96 9.08 -10.93
C LEU A 108 -3.23 8.23 -12.14
N HIS A 109 -3.16 8.84 -13.32
CA HIS A 109 -3.23 8.08 -14.55
C HIS A 109 -2.04 7.12 -14.67
N SER A 110 -2.27 5.91 -15.19
CA SER A 110 -1.21 4.91 -15.37
C SER A 110 -0.04 5.43 -16.22
N GLN A 111 -0.31 6.33 -17.17
CA GLN A 111 0.71 6.98 -17.98
C GLN A 111 1.68 7.83 -17.14
N THR A 112 1.17 8.55 -16.14
CA THR A 112 1.99 9.34 -15.21
C THR A 112 2.96 8.43 -14.46
N ILE A 113 2.48 7.29 -13.96
CA ILE A 113 3.32 6.32 -13.24
C ILE A 113 4.36 5.70 -14.18
N ARG A 114 4.01 5.39 -15.44
CA ARG A 114 4.97 4.88 -16.44
C ARG A 114 6.11 5.86 -16.69
N ASN A 115 5.82 7.16 -16.68
CA ASN A 115 6.81 8.21 -16.89
C ASN A 115 7.80 8.35 -15.71
N TRP A 116 7.55 7.73 -14.56
CA TRP A 116 8.49 7.71 -13.44
C TRP A 116 9.69 6.78 -13.65
N GLY A 117 9.71 6.03 -14.76
CA GLY A 117 10.85 5.25 -15.21
C GLY A 117 10.46 3.86 -15.68
N ALA A 118 11.33 3.27 -16.53
CA ALA A 118 11.11 1.95 -17.10
C ALA A 118 11.35 0.81 -16.09
N THR A 119 12.10 1.06 -15.02
CA THR A 119 12.45 0.05 -14.02
C THR A 119 11.36 -0.11 -12.96
N ARG A 120 11.43 -1.21 -12.19
CA ARG A 120 10.57 -1.48 -11.02
C ARG A 120 10.81 -0.56 -9.81
N TYR A 121 11.83 0.30 -9.90
CA TYR A 121 12.22 1.21 -8.82
C TYR A 121 11.55 2.59 -8.92
N PHE A 122 11.01 2.95 -10.09
CA PHE A 122 10.38 4.25 -10.36
C PHE A 122 11.27 5.44 -9.93
N PRO A 123 12.50 5.56 -10.49
CA PRO A 123 13.51 6.52 -10.03
C PRO A 123 13.06 7.98 -10.09
N ASN A 124 12.19 8.33 -11.03
CA ASN A 124 11.70 9.70 -11.23
C ASN A 124 10.38 9.98 -10.49
N MET A 125 9.98 9.12 -9.53
CA MET A 125 8.81 9.39 -8.70
C MET A 125 9.07 10.63 -7.81
N PRO A 126 8.20 11.65 -7.85
CA PRO A 126 8.34 12.82 -7.00
C PRO A 126 8.37 12.48 -5.49
N PRO A 127 9.22 13.14 -4.68
CA PRO A 127 9.43 12.77 -3.27
C PRO A 127 8.16 12.78 -2.41
N HIS A 128 7.24 13.72 -2.63
CA HIS A 128 6.01 13.83 -1.86
C HIS A 128 5.13 12.57 -1.96
N TYR A 129 5.19 11.82 -3.07
CA TYR A 129 4.46 10.57 -3.20
C TYR A 129 5.01 9.47 -2.27
N ARG A 130 6.29 9.51 -1.87
CA ARG A 130 6.82 8.54 -0.89
C ARG A 130 6.12 8.64 0.45
N ARG A 131 5.82 9.87 0.87
CA ARG A 131 5.07 10.17 2.08
C ARG A 131 3.62 9.70 1.97
N VAL A 132 2.97 9.96 0.84
CA VAL A 132 1.61 9.47 0.57
C VAL A 132 1.56 7.96 0.65
N LEU A 133 2.50 7.24 0.00
CA LEU A 133 2.55 5.78 0.05
C LEU A 133 2.70 5.23 1.48
N GLY A 134 3.53 5.87 2.31
CA GLY A 134 3.66 5.47 3.71
C GLY A 134 2.40 5.71 4.53
N LEU A 135 1.73 6.85 4.36
CA LEU A 135 0.43 7.11 4.99
C LEU A 135 -0.62 6.08 4.60
N TYR A 136 -0.68 5.69 3.32
CA TYR A 136 -1.60 4.65 2.86
C TYR A 136 -1.31 3.30 3.49
N TRP A 137 -0.03 2.93 3.62
CA TRP A 137 0.38 1.69 4.26
C TRP A 137 -0.01 1.67 5.75
N GLU A 138 0.35 2.70 6.50
CA GLU A 138 0.03 2.81 7.93
C GLU A 138 -1.47 2.79 8.18
N ARG A 139 -2.25 3.49 7.35
CA ARG A 139 -3.70 3.45 7.41
C ARG A 139 -4.25 2.04 7.21
N GLY A 140 -3.67 1.26 6.29
CA GLY A 140 -4.05 -0.14 6.05
C GLY A 140 -3.84 -1.01 7.30
N GLU A 141 -2.66 -0.94 7.89
CA GLU A 141 -2.30 -1.66 9.12
C GLU A 141 -3.26 -1.33 10.26
N LEU A 142 -3.54 -0.04 10.46
CA LEU A 142 -4.47 0.43 11.49
C LEU A 142 -5.90 -0.08 11.27
N ILE A 143 -6.38 -0.14 10.03
CA ILE A 143 -7.71 -0.69 9.72
C ILE A 143 -7.76 -2.18 10.05
N VAL A 144 -6.72 -2.95 9.69
CA VAL A 144 -6.64 -4.38 9.99
C VAL A 144 -6.64 -4.60 11.50
N GLU A 145 -5.83 -3.84 12.22
CA GLU A 145 -5.73 -3.94 13.67
C GLU A 145 -7.04 -3.52 14.37
N ASN A 146 -7.69 -2.44 13.91
CA ASN A 146 -8.98 -2.04 14.45
C ASN A 146 -10.05 -3.11 14.24
N ARG A 147 -10.08 -3.76 13.06
CA ARG A 147 -10.95 -4.90 12.78
C ARG A 147 -10.61 -6.10 13.67
N ARG A 148 -9.33 -6.34 13.97
CA ARG A 148 -8.88 -7.39 14.89
C ARG A 148 -9.41 -7.11 16.30
N LEU A 149 -9.15 -5.93 16.84
CA LEU A 149 -9.57 -5.52 18.19
C LEU A 149 -11.10 -5.55 18.37
N ARG A 150 -11.86 -5.10 17.36
CA ARG A 150 -13.33 -5.19 17.39
C ARG A 150 -13.86 -6.61 17.50
N ARG A 151 -13.15 -7.60 16.95
CA ARG A 151 -13.52 -9.03 17.07
C ARG A 151 -13.20 -9.62 18.44
N PHE A 152 -12.22 -9.07 19.16
CA PHE A 152 -11.87 -9.54 20.51
C PHE A 152 -12.79 -8.99 21.60
N ASN A 153 -13.43 -7.85 21.37
CA ASN A 153 -14.32 -7.18 22.33
C ASN A 153 -15.82 -7.48 22.10
N ALA A 154 -16.15 -8.35 21.15
CA ALA A 154 -17.51 -8.78 20.84
C ALA A 154 -17.77 -10.19 21.40
#